data_AF-A0A0B3VTY1-F1
#
_entry.id   AF-A0A0B3VTY1-F1
#
_cell.length_a   1.000
_cell.length_b   1.000
_cell.length_c   1.000
_cell.angle_alpha   90.00
_cell.angle_beta   90.00
_cell.angle_gamma   90.00
#
_symmetry.space_group_name_H-M   'P 1'
#
loop_
_entity.id
_entity.type
_entity.pdbx_description
1 polymer ?
#
loop_
_entity_poly.entity_id
_entity_poly.type
_entity_poly.pdbx_seq_one_letter_code
_entity_poly.pdbx_strand_id
1 'polypeptide(L)'
;MAATIKNYNDRLVIININSHTGDKIKLNLPVDFVKKLIKNNALDFFLFEEEIVDTQKMIKSLLDSFNYNLTGEIANLERYNGDLIKIKIQ
;
A
#
# COMPACT_ATOMS: atom_id res chain seq x y z
N MET A 1 9.50 19.90 26.21
CA MET A 1 8.86 18.62 25.86
C MET A 1 9.49 18.15 24.57
N ALA A 2 10.29 17.09 24.61
CA ALA A 2 10.85 16.50 23.39
C ALA A 2 9.69 15.87 22.62
N ALA A 3 9.37 16.41 21.44
CA ALA A 3 8.52 15.71 20.51
C ALA A 3 9.24 14.40 20.18
N THR A 4 8.73 13.28 20.69
CA THR A 4 9.17 11.96 20.26
C THR A 4 8.96 11.93 18.76
N ILE A 5 10.05 12.01 18.00
CA ILE A 5 10.02 11.88 16.55
C ILE A 5 9.51 10.47 16.32
N LYS A 6 8.20 10.30 16.12
CA LYS A 6 7.61 9.00 15.78
C LYS A 6 8.31 8.59 14.51
N ASN A 7 9.17 7.58 14.62
CA ASN A 7 9.99 7.14 13.52
C ASN A 7 9.03 6.75 12.39
N TYR A 8 9.26 7.24 11.16
CA TYR A 8 8.36 6.95 10.04
C TYR A 8 8.17 5.44 9.83
N ASN A 9 9.19 4.68 10.23
CA ASN A 9 9.23 3.23 10.23
C ASN A 9 8.26 2.55 11.21
N ASP A 10 7.80 3.23 12.26
CA ASP A 10 6.74 2.75 13.17
C ASP A 10 5.34 2.90 12.56
N ARG A 11 5.22 3.56 11.40
CA ARG A 11 3.93 3.73 10.72
C ARG A 11 3.48 2.43 10.04
N LEU A 12 2.17 2.32 9.88
CA LEU A 12 1.51 1.18 9.27
C LEU A 12 0.96 1.57 7.90
N VAL A 13 1.26 0.74 6.92
CA VAL A 13 0.60 0.71 5.63
C VAL A 13 -0.66 -0.14 5.80
N ILE A 14 -1.81 0.50 5.62
CA ILE A 14 -3.11 -0.13 5.69
C ILE A 14 -3.61 -0.29 4.26
N ILE A 15 -3.76 -1.54 3.84
CA ILE A 15 -4.33 -1.92 2.55
C ILE A 15 -5.72 -2.51 2.83
N ASN A 16 -6.75 -1.93 2.24
CA ASN A 16 -8.09 -2.47 2.26
C ASN A 16 -8.47 -2.89 0.84
N ILE A 17 -8.85 -4.14 0.66
CA ILE A 17 -9.36 -4.69 -0.59
C ILE A 17 -10.81 -5.08 -0.31
N ASN A 18 -11.73 -4.39 -0.95
CA ASN A 18 -13.14 -4.77 -0.96
C ASN A 18 -13.40 -5.48 -2.27
N SER A 19 -13.59 -6.80 -2.23
CA SER A 19 -13.97 -7.54 -3.41
C SER A 19 -15.47 -7.41 -3.68
N HIS A 20 -15.81 -7.38 -4.97
CA HIS A 20 -17.20 -7.37 -5.44
C HIS A 20 -17.97 -8.63 -4.98
N THR A 21 -17.29 -9.75 -4.77
CA THR A 21 -17.89 -11.01 -4.26
C THR A 21 -18.33 -10.92 -2.80
N GLY A 22 -18.01 -9.82 -2.10
CA GLY A 22 -18.35 -9.57 -0.70
C GLY A 22 -17.19 -9.78 0.27
N ASP A 23 -16.06 -10.31 -0.21
CA ASP A 23 -14.86 -10.50 0.60
C ASP A 23 -14.18 -9.17 0.92
N LYS A 24 -13.84 -8.96 2.19
CA LYS A 24 -13.15 -7.74 2.65
C LYS A 24 -11.84 -8.13 3.30
N ILE A 25 -10.74 -7.78 2.65
CA ILE A 25 -9.40 -8.02 3.16
C ILE A 25 -8.84 -6.70 3.70
N LYS A 26 -8.34 -6.74 4.93
CA LYS A 26 -7.64 -5.62 5.55
C LYS A 26 -6.28 -6.08 6.04
N LEU A 27 -5.23 -5.50 5.47
CA LEU A 27 -3.85 -5.77 5.85
C LEU A 27 -3.27 -4.53 6.51
N ASN A 28 -2.72 -4.69 7.71
CA ASN A 28 -1.96 -3.66 8.40
C ASN A 28 -0.51 -4.13 8.45
N LEU A 29 0.36 -3.51 7.66
CA LEU A 29 1.77 -3.91 7.54
C LEU A 29 2.67 -2.75 7.97
N PRO A 30 3.72 -2.99 8.77
CA PRO A 30 4.72 -1.97 9.06
C PRO A 30 5.37 -1.45 7.78
N VAL A 31 5.65 -0.14 7.71
CA VAL A 31 6.34 0.48 6.56
C VAL A 31 7.67 -0.22 6.25
N ASP A 32 8.45 -0.60 7.26
CA ASP A 32 9.69 -1.35 7.06
C ASP A 32 9.47 -2.71 6.39
N PHE A 33 8.37 -3.39 6.72
CA PHE A 33 8.02 -4.67 6.13
C PHE A 33 7.64 -4.48 4.66
N VAL A 34 6.79 -3.49 4.36
CA VAL A 34 6.41 -3.19 2.97
C VAL A 34 7.64 -2.76 2.16
N LYS A 35 8.52 -1.89 2.68
CA LYS A 35 9.79 -1.54 2.03
C LYS A 35 10.64 -2.76 1.69
N LYS A 36 10.73 -3.73 2.60
CA LYS A 36 11.45 -5.00 2.36
C LYS A 36 10.76 -5.84 1.28
N LEU A 37 9.43 -5.92 1.28
CA LEU A 37 8.66 -6.61 0.24
C LEU A 37 8.90 -5.98 -1.15
N ILE A 38 8.87 -4.65 -1.25
CA ILE A 38 9.13 -3.96 -2.52
C ILE A 38 10.56 -4.25 -3.00
N LYS A 39 11.55 -4.14 -2.10
CA LYS A 39 12.96 -4.43 -2.42
C LYS A 39 13.19 -5.86 -2.88
N ASN A 40 12.45 -6.81 -2.34
CA ASN A 40 12.53 -8.23 -2.70
C ASN A 40 11.63 -8.61 -3.88
N ASN A 41 11.01 -7.63 -4.56
CA ASN A 41 10.01 -7.87 -5.61
C ASN A 41 8.84 -8.77 -5.18
N ALA A 42 8.61 -8.93 -3.88
CA ALA A 42 7.59 -9.83 -3.31
C ALA A 42 6.20 -9.18 -3.26
N LEU A 43 6.00 -8.06 -3.97
CA LEU A 43 4.69 -7.43 -4.12
C LEU A 43 3.83 -8.07 -5.22
N ASP A 44 4.22 -9.26 -5.71
CA ASP A 44 3.40 -10.11 -6.58
C ASP A 44 1.99 -10.37 -6.02
N PHE A 45 1.79 -10.20 -4.71
CA PHE A 45 0.47 -10.19 -4.08
C PHE A 45 -0.51 -9.18 -4.70
N PHE A 46 -0.01 -8.09 -5.31
CA PHE A 46 -0.82 -7.08 -6.00
C PHE A 46 -0.77 -7.19 -7.52
N LEU A 47 0.19 -7.95 -8.09
CA LEU A 47 0.34 -8.13 -9.53
C LEU A 47 -0.63 -9.21 -10.00
N PHE A 48 -1.88 -8.81 -10.24
CA PHE A 48 -2.79 -9.63 -11.03
C PHE A 48 -2.54 -9.31 -12.51
N GLU A 49 -2.41 -10.35 -13.34
CA GLU A 49 -1.93 -10.28 -14.73
C GLU A 49 -2.71 -9.33 -15.64
N GLU A 50 -3.92 -8.93 -15.26
CA GLU A 50 -4.79 -8.02 -16.04
C GLU A 50 -4.60 -6.52 -15.67
N GLU A 51 -3.84 -6.17 -14.61
CA GLU A 51 -3.72 -4.80 -14.07
C GLU A 51 -2.26 -4.28 -13.98
N ILE A 52 -1.36 -4.86 -14.77
CA ILE A 52 0.10 -4.62 -14.70
C ILE A 52 0.46 -3.12 -14.79
N VAL A 53 -0.29 -2.34 -15.55
CA VAL A 53 -0.01 -0.91 -15.79
C VAL A 53 -0.25 -0.04 -14.56
N ASP A 54 -1.36 -0.25 -13.84
CA ASP A 54 -1.69 0.55 -12.66
C ASP A 54 -0.93 0.07 -11.41
N THR A 55 -0.58 -1.21 -11.35
CA THR A 55 0.20 -1.76 -10.24
C THR A 55 1.60 -1.15 -10.16
N GLN A 56 2.30 -0.99 -11.29
CA GLN A 56 3.64 -0.36 -11.28
C GLN A 56 3.60 1.11 -10.85
N LYS A 57 2.58 1.87 -11.29
CA LYS A 57 2.38 3.25 -10.84
C LYS A 57 2.09 3.29 -9.35
N MET A 58 1.26 2.38 -8.85
CA MET A 58 0.94 2.27 -7.43
C MET A 58 2.18 2.00 -6.58
N ILE A 59 3.02 1.04 -6.99
CA ILE A 59 4.29 0.71 -6.32
C ILE A 59 5.21 1.93 -6.28
N LYS A 60 5.31 2.66 -7.40
CA LYS A 60 6.11 3.88 -7.47
C LYS A 60 5.57 4.97 -6.54
N SER A 61 4.27 5.22 -6.53
CA SER A 61 3.64 6.16 -5.59
C SER A 61 3.83 5.77 -4.12
N LEU A 62 3.80 4.47 -3.81
CA LEU A 62 4.14 3.94 -2.48
C LEU A 62 5.59 4.20 -2.10
N LEU A 63 6.53 3.93 -3.01
CA LEU A 63 7.97 4.20 -2.82
C LEU A 63 8.24 5.69 -2.62
N ASP A 64 7.65 6.55 -3.43
CA ASP A 64 7.77 8.00 -3.29
C ASP A 64 7.19 8.45 -1.95
N SER A 65 6.03 7.92 -1.56
CA SER A 65 5.43 8.18 -0.25
C SER A 65 6.34 7.78 0.90
N PHE A 66 7.05 6.65 0.76
CA PHE A 66 8.03 6.20 1.74
C PHE A 66 9.30 7.06 1.78
N ASN A 67 9.76 7.57 0.64
CA ASN A 67 10.94 8.42 0.55
C ASN A 67 10.68 9.81 1.11
N TYR A 68 9.48 10.36 0.88
CA TYR A 68 9.06 11.67 1.36
C TYR A 68 8.38 11.63 2.74
N ASN A 69 8.36 10.49 3.42
CA ASN A 69 7.72 10.28 4.72
C ASN A 69 6.23 10.72 4.74
N LEU A 70 5.51 10.52 3.63
CA LEU A 70 4.11 10.91 3.47
C LEU A 70 3.16 10.01 4.29
N THR A 71 2.07 10.61 4.74
CA THR A 71 0.95 9.97 5.45
C THR A 71 -0.36 10.38 4.81
N GLY A 72 -1.34 9.49 4.86
CA GLY A 72 -2.64 9.68 4.23
C GLY A 72 -2.93 8.59 3.20
N GLU A 73 -3.92 8.86 2.36
CA GLU A 73 -4.30 7.97 1.25
C GLU A 73 -3.29 8.12 0.12
N ILE A 74 -2.67 7.00 -0.27
CA ILE A 74 -1.59 6.98 -1.27
C ILE A 74 -2.14 6.57 -2.63
N ALA A 75 -3.04 5.59 -2.64
CA ALA A 75 -3.60 5.05 -3.86
C ALA A 75 -5.01 4.50 -3.62
N ASN A 76 -5.86 4.68 -4.63
CA ASN A 76 -7.16 4.07 -4.75
C ASN A 76 -7.25 3.45 -6.14
N LEU A 77 -7.37 2.13 -6.21
CA LEU A 77 -7.53 1.37 -7.44
C LEU A 77 -8.93 0.77 -7.48
N GLU A 78 -9.55 0.84 -8.65
CA GLU A 78 -10.79 0.12 -8.95
C GLU A 78 -10.48 -0.89 -10.05
N ARG A 79 -10.71 -2.16 -9.75
CA ARG A 79 -10.50 -3.26 -10.67
C ARG A 79 -11.66 -3.37 -11.64
N TYR A 80 -11.41 -3.94 -12.82
CA TYR A 80 -12.44 -4.24 -13.82
C TYR A 80 -13.55 -5.17 -13.32
N ASN A 81 -13.25 -6.02 -12.33
CA ASN A 81 -14.23 -6.89 -11.67
C ASN A 81 -15.08 -6.17 -10.61
N GLY A 82 -14.85 -4.87 -10.38
CA GLY A 82 -15.52 -4.06 -9.36
C GLY A 82 -14.89 -4.13 -7.97
N ASP A 83 -13.73 -4.78 -7.80
CA ASP A 83 -12.99 -4.73 -6.54
C ASP A 83 -12.38 -3.35 -6.32
N LEU A 84 -12.40 -2.87 -5.08
CA LEU A 84 -11.81 -1.59 -4.70
C LEU A 84 -10.62 -1.81 -3.76
N ILE A 85 -9.45 -1.33 -4.17
CA ILE A 85 -8.22 -1.39 -3.39
C ILE A 85 -7.85 0.01 -2.90
N LYS A 86 -7.79 0.18 -1.58
CA LYS A 86 -7.41 1.45 -0.94
C LYS A 86 -6.18 1.27 -0.09
N ILE A 87 -5.16 2.07 -0.35
CA ILE A 87 -3.90 2.05 0.39
C ILE A 87 -3.70 3.38 1.10
N LYS A 88 -3.45 3.31 2.41
CA LYS A 88 -3.11 4.48 3.22
C LYS A 88 -1.94 4.20 4.15
N ILE A 89 -1.21 5.24 4.52
CA ILE A 89 -0.12 5.18 5.51
C ILE A 89 -0.55 5.99 6.73
N GLN A 90 -0.44 5.39 7.92
CA GLN A 90 -0.87 5.95 9.20
C GLN A 90 0.20 5.80 10.29
#